data_AF-A0A4R4XPH1-F1
#
_entry.id   AF-A0A4R4XPH1-F1
#
_cell.length_a   1.000
_cell.length_b   1.000
_cell.length_c   1.000
_cell.angle_alpha   90.00
_cell.angle_beta   90.00
_cell.angle_gamma   90.00
#
_symmetry.space_group_name_H-M   'P 1'
#
loop_
_entity.id
_entity.type
_entity.pdbx_description
1 polymer ?
#
loop_
_entity_poly.entity_id
_entity_poly.type
_entity_poly.pdbx_seq_one_letter_code
_entity_poly.pdbx_strand_id
1 'polypeptide(L)'
;MERVATRRHYLMVRPAYFDVVYSINPWMNPEKPTSTRLAIAQWEWLRDLFADLGHTVDLLPPRPGLPDMVFAANGATVMNGRVLVARFRDSQRAAESDAYMEWFPAHGYTDVRQARWTNEGEGDYLAAGSVILAGTGFRSTPRAHRESEEYFGVPVIGLTLVDPRFYHLDTALAVLAEDTVMYHPEAFSDESRERLEELYPDAILATAADAAAFGLNAVSDGRNVVLPQAATGLIGRLREHGFEPIGADMSELLKAGGSVKCCTLELHGTVPAERPGR
;
A
#
# COMPACT_ATOMS: atom_id res chain seq x y z
N MET A 1 -7.01 16.20 20.97
CA MET A 1 -5.69 15.62 21.28
C MET A 1 -4.78 15.97 20.12
N GLU A 2 -3.56 16.46 20.36
CA GLU A 2 -2.64 16.84 19.29
C GLU A 2 -2.09 15.58 18.62
N ARG A 3 -2.22 15.45 17.30
CA ARG A 3 -1.69 14.32 16.52
C ARG A 3 -0.17 14.44 16.44
N VAL A 4 0.54 13.32 16.57
CA VAL A 4 2.01 13.29 16.55
C VAL A 4 2.47 12.46 15.35
N ALA A 5 3.36 13.05 14.54
CA ALA A 5 4.00 12.35 13.44
C ALA A 5 5.01 11.33 13.98
N THR A 6 5.03 10.14 13.40
CA THR A 6 5.99 9.08 13.71
C THR A 6 6.86 8.82 12.51
N ARG A 7 8.18 8.72 12.70
CA ARG A 7 9.10 8.47 11.59
C ARG A 7 8.84 7.09 10.99
N ARG A 8 8.66 7.05 9.67
CA ARG A 8 8.45 5.83 8.90
C ARG A 8 9.65 5.49 8.03
N HIS A 9 9.70 4.23 7.59
CA HIS A 9 10.71 3.73 6.66
C HIS A 9 10.01 3.01 5.52
N TYR A 10 10.26 3.47 4.30
CA TYR A 10 9.58 2.99 3.10
C TYR A 10 10.57 2.38 2.12
N LEU A 11 10.10 1.37 1.39
CA LEU A 11 10.70 0.89 0.14
C LEU A 11 9.84 1.38 -1.03
N MET A 12 10.49 1.99 -2.01
CA MET A 12 9.84 2.43 -3.25
C MET A 12 10.62 1.96 -4.48
N VAL A 13 9.95 1.88 -5.62
CA VAL A 13 10.57 1.54 -6.91
C VAL A 13 10.34 2.66 -7.90
N ARG A 14 11.43 3.18 -8.49
CA ARG A 14 11.32 4.25 -9.49
C ARG A 14 10.60 3.74 -10.76
N PRO A 15 9.62 4.48 -11.32
CA PRO A 15 8.88 4.07 -12.52
C PRO A 15 9.66 4.20 -13.83
N ALA A 16 10.91 3.71 -13.88
CA ALA A 16 11.77 3.84 -15.06
C ALA A 16 11.25 3.09 -16.30
N TYR A 17 10.46 2.04 -16.08
CA TYR A 17 9.85 1.20 -17.12
C TYR A 17 8.33 1.21 -17.05
N PHE A 18 7.74 2.21 -16.37
CA PHE A 18 6.29 2.30 -16.21
C PHE A 18 5.59 2.50 -17.56
N ASP A 19 4.58 1.66 -17.79
CA ASP A 19 3.64 1.75 -18.90
C ASP A 19 2.39 0.89 -18.59
N VAL A 20 1.29 1.10 -19.32
CA VAL A 20 0.07 0.27 -19.24
C VAL A 20 -0.03 -0.57 -20.52
N VAL A 21 0.56 -1.76 -20.50
CA VAL A 21 0.68 -2.65 -21.68
C VAL A 21 -0.25 -3.88 -21.62
N TYR A 22 -0.99 -4.03 -20.53
CA TYR A 22 -2.00 -5.07 -20.31
C TYR A 22 -3.09 -4.55 -19.37
N SER A 23 -4.15 -5.34 -19.16
CA SER A 23 -5.24 -5.00 -18.23
C SER A 23 -5.51 -6.17 -17.29
N ILE A 24 -5.22 -5.97 -16.00
CA ILE A 24 -5.44 -6.93 -14.90
C ILE A 24 -6.28 -6.32 -13.76
N ASN A 25 -6.82 -5.12 -13.98
CA ASN A 25 -7.79 -4.45 -13.12
C ASN A 25 -8.67 -3.50 -13.96
N PRO A 26 -9.82 -3.04 -13.45
CA PRO A 26 -10.76 -2.20 -14.21
C PRO A 26 -10.24 -0.81 -14.61
N TRP A 27 -9.15 -0.34 -14.02
CA TRP A 27 -8.59 1.00 -14.26
C TRP A 27 -7.63 1.03 -15.45
N MET A 28 -6.98 -0.10 -15.72
CA MET A 28 -6.02 -0.25 -16.82
C MET A 28 -6.71 -0.26 -18.19
N ASN A 29 -6.32 0.69 -19.02
CA ASN A 29 -6.68 0.73 -20.44
C ASN A 29 -5.41 0.90 -21.31
N PRO A 30 -4.92 -0.18 -21.96
CA PRO A 30 -3.73 -0.14 -22.82
C PRO A 30 -3.83 0.76 -24.05
N GLU A 31 -5.05 1.18 -24.45
CA GLU A 31 -5.23 2.12 -25.56
C GLU A 31 -4.96 3.58 -25.15
N LYS A 32 -4.90 3.87 -23.84
CA LYS A 32 -4.60 5.20 -23.34
C LYS A 32 -3.09 5.34 -23.11
N PRO A 33 -2.43 6.29 -23.80
CA PRO A 33 -0.99 6.44 -23.65
C PRO A 33 -0.61 6.88 -22.25
N THR A 34 0.50 6.34 -21.77
CA THR A 34 1.17 6.79 -20.56
C THR A 34 2.31 7.78 -20.88
N SER A 35 2.77 8.49 -19.86
CA SER A 35 3.95 9.36 -19.89
C SER A 35 4.89 8.96 -18.77
N THR A 36 5.88 8.11 -19.08
CA THR A 36 6.91 7.69 -18.11
C THR A 36 7.62 8.90 -17.49
N ARG A 37 7.84 9.98 -18.25
CA ARG A 37 8.43 11.23 -17.74
C ARG A 37 7.56 11.88 -16.66
N LEU A 38 6.23 11.93 -16.86
CA LEU A 38 5.32 12.49 -15.86
C LEU A 38 5.19 11.55 -14.64
N ALA A 39 5.10 10.24 -14.85
CA ALA A 39 5.07 9.26 -13.77
C ALA A 39 6.31 9.37 -12.88
N ILE A 40 7.49 9.52 -13.47
CA ILE A 40 8.74 9.79 -12.76
C ILE A 40 8.65 11.08 -11.94
N ALA A 41 8.21 12.19 -12.54
CA ALA A 41 8.13 13.47 -11.84
C ALA A 41 7.16 13.43 -10.65
N GLN A 42 5.99 12.81 -10.82
CA GLN A 42 5.00 12.63 -9.75
C GLN A 42 5.53 11.72 -8.63
N TRP A 43 6.17 10.62 -9.00
CA TRP A 43 6.77 9.69 -8.04
C TRP A 43 7.97 10.30 -7.29
N GLU A 44 8.83 11.08 -7.98
CA GLU A 44 9.97 11.76 -7.35
C GLU A 44 9.48 12.82 -6.37
N TRP A 45 8.41 13.55 -6.70
CA TRP A 45 7.76 14.46 -5.76
C TRP A 45 7.26 13.73 -4.51
N LEU A 46 6.62 12.57 -4.66
CA LEU A 46 6.15 11.78 -3.52
C LEU A 46 7.30 11.29 -2.62
N ARG A 47 8.37 10.77 -3.23
CA ARG A 47 9.59 10.36 -2.52
C ARG A 47 10.20 11.52 -1.74
N ASP A 48 10.35 12.68 -2.39
CA ASP A 48 10.97 13.86 -1.78
C ASP A 48 10.10 14.42 -0.65
N LEU A 49 8.77 14.40 -0.80
CA LEU A 49 7.85 14.73 0.28
C LEU A 49 8.06 13.84 1.51
N PHE A 50 8.20 12.51 1.33
CA PHE A 50 8.47 11.62 2.46
C PHE A 50 9.79 11.95 3.16
N ALA A 51 10.84 12.30 2.40
CA ALA A 51 12.11 12.73 2.98
C ALA A 51 11.98 14.06 3.75
N ASP A 52 11.23 15.03 3.21
CA ASP A 52 10.96 16.32 3.86
C ASP A 52 10.13 16.16 5.15
N LEU A 53 9.26 15.16 5.21
CA LEU A 53 8.52 14.77 6.42
C LEU A 53 9.39 13.99 7.43
N GLY A 54 10.67 13.76 7.12
CA GLY A 54 11.63 13.10 7.99
C GLY A 54 11.60 11.58 7.95
N HIS A 55 10.92 10.99 6.96
CA HIS A 55 10.91 9.54 6.75
C HIS A 55 12.18 9.07 6.04
N THR A 56 12.43 7.77 6.10
CA THR A 56 13.52 7.12 5.35
C THR A 56 12.92 6.43 4.13
N VAL A 57 13.54 6.59 2.97
CA VAL A 57 13.09 5.95 1.73
C VAL A 57 14.26 5.21 1.10
N ASP A 58 14.17 3.88 1.09
CA ASP A 58 15.05 3.02 0.33
C ASP A 58 14.47 2.75 -1.07
N LEU A 59 15.37 2.45 -2.01
CA LEU A 59 15.01 2.18 -3.39
C LEU A 59 15.33 0.74 -3.78
N LEU A 60 14.33 0.06 -4.34
CA LEU A 60 14.51 -1.17 -5.09
C LEU A 60 14.71 -0.82 -6.57
N PRO A 61 15.81 -1.27 -7.21
CA PRO A 61 16.03 -1.02 -8.64
C PRO A 61 14.90 -1.59 -9.51
N PRO A 62 14.33 -0.81 -10.44
CA PRO A 62 13.30 -1.32 -11.35
C PRO A 62 13.90 -2.31 -12.35
N ARG A 63 13.10 -3.27 -12.82
CA ARG A 63 13.53 -4.25 -13.84
C ARG A 63 12.81 -4.01 -15.18
N PRO A 64 13.51 -4.08 -16.32
CA PRO A 64 12.88 -4.02 -17.64
C PRO A 64 11.80 -5.09 -17.79
N GLY A 65 10.68 -4.73 -18.44
CA GLY A 65 9.57 -5.65 -18.70
C GLY A 65 8.61 -5.85 -17.52
N LEU A 66 8.84 -5.22 -16.37
CA LEU A 66 7.95 -5.26 -15.20
C LEU A 66 7.45 -3.85 -14.86
N PRO A 67 6.48 -3.32 -15.64
CA PRO A 67 6.04 -1.91 -15.52
C PRO A 67 5.36 -1.61 -14.18
N ASP A 68 4.70 -2.61 -13.58
CA ASP A 68 3.99 -2.48 -12.31
C ASP A 68 4.89 -2.57 -11.06
N MET A 69 6.22 -2.80 -11.22
CA MET A 69 7.13 -2.83 -10.07
C MET A 69 7.13 -1.51 -9.28
N VAL A 70 6.74 -0.38 -9.90
CA VAL A 70 6.53 0.90 -9.19
C VAL A 70 5.59 0.76 -7.99
N PHE A 71 4.64 -0.17 -8.05
CA PHE A 71 3.69 -0.45 -6.97
C PHE A 71 4.32 -1.35 -5.91
N ALA A 72 5.27 -0.75 -5.17
CA ALA A 72 6.10 -1.43 -4.19
C ALA A 72 5.32 -2.10 -3.06
N ALA A 73 4.15 -1.55 -2.69
CA ALA A 73 3.29 -2.13 -1.65
C ALA A 73 2.95 -3.59 -1.94
N ASN A 74 2.84 -3.99 -3.21
CA ASN A 74 2.47 -5.36 -3.53
C ASN A 74 3.63 -6.37 -3.47
N GLY A 75 4.87 -5.91 -3.30
CA GLY A 75 6.04 -6.77 -3.34
C GLY A 75 6.17 -7.68 -2.13
N ALA A 76 5.77 -7.22 -0.95
CA ALA A 76 5.86 -7.98 0.29
C ALA A 76 4.92 -7.40 1.37
N THR A 77 4.76 -8.16 2.45
CA THR A 77 4.32 -7.64 3.74
C THR A 77 5.51 -7.70 4.70
N VAL A 78 5.73 -6.61 5.45
CA VAL A 78 6.78 -6.55 6.48
C VAL A 78 6.12 -6.31 7.82
N MET A 79 6.50 -7.09 8.84
CA MET A 79 6.01 -6.90 10.21
C MET A 79 7.08 -7.35 11.19
N ASN A 80 7.41 -6.49 12.17
CA ASN A 80 8.45 -6.74 13.17
C ASN A 80 9.79 -7.19 12.56
N GLY A 81 10.17 -6.62 11.41
CA GLY A 81 11.42 -6.93 10.69
C GLY A 81 11.42 -8.28 9.95
N ARG A 82 10.30 -9.01 9.96
CA ARG A 82 10.10 -10.27 9.21
C ARG A 82 9.42 -9.94 7.88
N VAL A 83 9.77 -10.67 6.82
CA VAL A 83 9.35 -10.31 5.46
C VAL A 83 8.71 -11.50 4.75
N LEU A 84 7.44 -11.36 4.39
CA LEU A 84 6.76 -12.30 3.51
C LEU A 84 6.64 -11.69 2.11
N VAL A 85 7.51 -12.12 1.19
CA VAL A 85 7.47 -11.69 -0.22
C VAL A 85 6.24 -12.28 -0.90
N ALA A 86 5.53 -11.42 -1.63
CA ALA A 86 4.27 -11.74 -2.25
C ALA A 86 4.36 -12.86 -3.29
N ARG A 87 3.23 -13.53 -3.51
CA ARG A 87 3.01 -14.45 -4.63
C ARG A 87 1.82 -13.91 -5.42
N PHE A 88 2.12 -13.20 -6.50
CA PHE A 88 1.11 -12.53 -7.31
C PHE A 88 0.08 -13.49 -7.91
N ARG A 89 -1.15 -12.99 -8.09
CA ARG A 89 -2.22 -13.72 -8.78
C ARG A 89 -1.94 -13.79 -10.28
N ASP A 90 -1.59 -12.65 -10.87
CA ASP A 90 -1.44 -12.47 -12.30
C ASP A 90 0.01 -12.73 -12.75
N SER A 91 0.17 -13.52 -13.82
CA SER A 91 1.48 -13.93 -14.34
C SER A 91 2.37 -12.76 -14.77
N GLN A 92 1.76 -11.64 -15.15
CA GLN A 92 2.39 -10.41 -15.60
C GLN A 92 3.27 -9.79 -14.49
N ARG A 93 2.88 -9.99 -13.23
CA ARG A 93 3.59 -9.48 -12.04
C ARG A 93 4.40 -10.55 -11.32
N ALA A 94 4.30 -11.83 -11.70
CA ALA A 94 4.91 -12.94 -10.98
C ALA A 94 6.43 -12.82 -10.82
N ALA A 95 7.13 -12.28 -11.82
CA ALA A 95 8.59 -12.10 -11.79
C ALA A 95 9.05 -10.93 -10.91
N GLU A 96 8.13 -10.09 -10.41
CA GLU A 96 8.47 -9.02 -9.47
C GLU A 96 8.97 -9.58 -8.13
N SER A 97 8.40 -10.71 -7.68
CA SER A 97 8.77 -11.37 -6.42
C SER A 97 10.27 -11.68 -6.33
N ASP A 98 10.92 -12.01 -7.46
CA ASP A 98 12.35 -12.30 -7.50
C ASP A 98 13.19 -11.08 -7.08
N ALA A 99 12.77 -9.87 -7.48
CA ALA A 99 13.45 -8.64 -7.11
C ALA A 99 13.43 -8.39 -5.61
N TYR A 100 12.28 -8.64 -4.96
CA TYR A 100 12.13 -8.51 -3.51
C TYR A 100 12.90 -9.61 -2.76
N MET A 101 12.83 -10.86 -3.23
CA MET A 101 13.59 -11.98 -2.66
C MET A 101 15.11 -11.77 -2.70
N GLU A 102 15.62 -11.02 -3.68
CA GLU A 102 17.03 -10.63 -3.75
C GLU A 102 17.34 -9.41 -2.87
N TRP A 103 16.47 -8.39 -2.90
CA TRP A 103 16.73 -7.11 -2.25
C TRP A 103 16.74 -7.20 -0.73
N PHE A 104 15.75 -7.85 -0.12
CA PHE A 104 15.63 -7.90 1.34
C PHE A 104 16.87 -8.52 2.02
N PRO A 105 17.36 -9.71 1.63
CA PRO A 105 18.59 -10.27 2.19
C PRO A 105 19.81 -9.38 1.94
N ALA A 106 19.91 -8.77 0.75
CA ALA A 106 21.01 -7.86 0.40
C ALA A 106 21.04 -6.60 1.28
N HIS A 107 19.91 -6.22 1.88
CA HIS A 107 19.74 -5.07 2.78
C HIS A 107 19.64 -5.47 4.27
N GLY A 108 20.01 -6.71 4.62
CA GLY A 108 20.21 -7.14 6.00
C GLY A 108 18.99 -7.80 6.65
N TYR A 109 17.88 -7.98 5.94
CA TYR A 109 16.76 -8.75 6.44
C TYR A 109 17.12 -10.24 6.47
N THR A 110 17.08 -10.85 7.66
CA THR A 110 17.51 -12.24 7.85
C THR A 110 16.35 -13.24 7.89
N ASP A 111 15.14 -12.78 8.20
CA ASP A 111 13.91 -13.60 8.14
C ASP A 111 13.08 -13.12 6.95
N VAL A 112 13.35 -13.73 5.80
CA VAL A 112 12.69 -13.45 4.52
C VAL A 112 12.18 -14.76 3.95
N ARG A 113 10.90 -14.80 3.60
CA ARG A 113 10.26 -15.96 2.99
C ARG A 113 9.38 -15.54 1.82
N GLN A 114 9.41 -16.30 0.74
CA GLN A 114 8.39 -16.17 -0.29
C GLN A 114 7.10 -16.87 0.15
N ALA A 115 5.96 -16.23 -0.07
CA ALA A 115 4.67 -16.81 0.24
C ALA A 115 4.37 -18.08 -0.57
N ARG A 116 3.70 -19.03 0.08
CA ARG A 116 3.20 -20.27 -0.52
C ARG A 116 1.87 -20.03 -1.22
N TRP A 117 0.99 -19.23 -0.62
CA TRP A 117 -0.33 -18.92 -1.16
C TRP A 117 -0.37 -17.52 -1.76
N THR A 118 -1.25 -17.33 -2.75
CA THR A 118 -1.40 -16.07 -3.44
C THR A 118 -1.79 -14.96 -2.47
N ASN A 119 -0.93 -13.94 -2.43
CA ASN A 119 -1.14 -12.66 -1.77
C ASN A 119 -0.34 -11.58 -2.48
N GLU A 120 -0.76 -10.32 -2.31
CA GLU A 120 -0.15 -9.17 -2.98
C GLU A 120 0.27 -8.09 -1.98
N GLY A 121 0.99 -8.53 -0.94
CA GLY A 121 1.74 -7.67 -0.01
C GLY A 121 0.88 -6.64 0.72
N GLU A 122 1.48 -5.53 1.11
CA GLU A 122 0.79 -4.38 1.73
C GLU A 122 -0.33 -3.75 0.88
N GLY A 123 -0.47 -4.09 -0.40
CA GLY A 123 -1.68 -3.75 -1.14
C GLY A 123 -2.93 -4.43 -0.56
N ASP A 124 -2.78 -5.65 -0.04
CA ASP A 124 -3.86 -6.40 0.61
C ASP A 124 -3.66 -6.59 2.12
N TYR A 125 -2.49 -6.28 2.69
CA TYR A 125 -2.15 -6.59 4.09
C TYR A 125 -1.65 -5.33 4.80
N LEU A 126 -2.56 -4.61 5.44
CA LEU A 126 -2.26 -3.35 6.10
C LEU A 126 -2.01 -3.57 7.60
N ALA A 127 -0.83 -3.22 8.09
CA ALA A 127 -0.54 -3.26 9.52
C ALA A 127 -1.32 -2.14 10.24
N ALA A 128 -2.07 -2.51 11.28
CA ALA A 128 -2.83 -1.60 12.13
C ALA A 128 -2.48 -1.90 13.60
N GLY A 129 -1.52 -1.16 14.14
CA GLY A 129 -0.98 -1.41 15.48
C GLY A 129 -0.37 -2.81 15.56
N SER A 130 -0.96 -3.68 16.39
CA SER A 130 -0.48 -5.05 16.62
C SER A 130 -1.18 -6.12 15.77
N VAL A 131 -2.01 -5.74 14.80
CA VAL A 131 -2.73 -6.67 13.91
C VAL A 131 -2.45 -6.34 12.45
N ILE A 132 -2.75 -7.28 11.56
CA ILE A 132 -2.76 -7.06 10.12
C ILE A 132 -4.19 -7.17 9.62
N LEU A 133 -4.71 -6.12 8.99
CA LEU A 133 -5.95 -6.16 8.23
C LEU A 133 -5.66 -6.74 6.85
N ALA A 134 -6.36 -7.81 6.45
CA ALA A 134 -6.02 -8.57 5.25
C ALA A 134 -7.21 -8.72 4.28
N GLY A 135 -7.06 -8.19 3.07
CA GLY A 135 -8.01 -8.24 1.98
C GLY A 135 -8.16 -9.65 1.37
N THR A 136 -9.36 -9.96 0.90
CA THR A 136 -9.67 -11.11 0.04
C THR A 136 -10.80 -10.74 -0.93
N GLY A 137 -11.07 -11.60 -1.90
CA GLY A 137 -12.17 -11.46 -2.88
C GLY A 137 -11.65 -11.36 -4.31
N PHE A 138 -10.59 -10.58 -4.52
CA PHE A 138 -10.00 -10.37 -5.85
C PHE A 138 -8.58 -10.90 -5.96
N ARG A 139 -7.62 -10.42 -5.17
CA ARG A 139 -6.20 -10.76 -5.36
C ARG A 139 -5.72 -11.81 -4.39
N SER A 140 -5.67 -11.48 -3.10
CA SER A 140 -5.23 -12.39 -2.05
C SER A 140 -6.26 -13.47 -1.67
N THR A 141 -5.76 -14.61 -1.16
CA THR A 141 -6.60 -15.76 -0.81
C THR A 141 -6.73 -15.97 0.70
N PRO A 142 -7.84 -16.55 1.22
CA PRO A 142 -7.98 -16.82 2.66
C PRO A 142 -6.94 -17.79 3.24
N ARG A 143 -6.28 -18.61 2.39
CA ARG A 143 -5.17 -19.47 2.84
C ARG A 143 -3.90 -18.66 3.12
N ALA A 144 -3.69 -17.56 2.40
CA ALA A 144 -2.57 -16.66 2.65
C ALA A 144 -2.73 -15.88 3.96
N HIS A 145 -3.97 -15.60 4.41
CA HIS A 145 -4.21 -14.99 5.73
C HIS A 145 -3.67 -15.87 6.86
N ARG A 146 -3.98 -17.18 6.84
CA ARG A 146 -3.46 -18.15 7.81
C ARG A 146 -1.94 -18.29 7.75
N GLU A 147 -1.38 -18.36 6.54
CA GLU A 147 0.08 -18.38 6.36
C GLU A 147 0.74 -17.12 6.95
N SER A 148 0.12 -15.96 6.77
CA SER A 148 0.63 -14.68 7.30
C SER A 148 0.54 -14.62 8.82
N GLU A 149 -0.55 -15.10 9.42
CA GLU A 149 -0.69 -15.18 10.88
C GLU A 149 0.36 -16.11 11.49
N GLU A 150 0.52 -17.31 10.93
CA GLU A 150 1.57 -18.26 11.34
C GLU A 150 2.98 -17.67 11.14
N TYR A 151 3.21 -17.00 10.02
CA TYR A 151 4.53 -16.46 9.70
C TYR A 151 4.85 -15.27 10.58
N PHE A 152 3.99 -14.26 10.71
CA PHE A 152 4.29 -13.04 11.47
C PHE A 152 4.09 -13.18 12.98
N GLY A 153 3.25 -14.12 13.42
CA GLY A 153 2.93 -14.31 14.84
C GLY A 153 2.04 -13.20 15.42
N VAL A 154 1.28 -12.51 14.56
CA VAL A 154 0.31 -11.48 14.94
C VAL A 154 -1.06 -11.82 14.36
N PRO A 155 -2.17 -11.40 14.99
CA PRO A 155 -3.51 -11.65 14.46
C PRO A 155 -3.69 -11.07 13.05
N VAL A 156 -4.28 -11.87 12.16
CA VAL A 156 -4.65 -11.44 10.80
C VAL A 156 -6.17 -11.39 10.68
N ILE A 157 -6.70 -10.19 10.47
CA ILE A 157 -8.14 -9.93 10.39
C ILE A 157 -8.56 -9.88 8.93
N GLY A 158 -9.26 -10.92 8.47
CA GLY A 158 -9.75 -11.02 7.09
C GLY A 158 -10.90 -10.05 6.82
N LEU A 159 -10.81 -9.30 5.71
CA LEU A 159 -11.81 -8.38 5.18
C LEU A 159 -12.09 -8.72 3.71
N THR A 160 -13.35 -8.98 3.37
CA THR A 160 -13.76 -9.39 2.02
C THR A 160 -14.23 -8.21 1.20
N LEU A 161 -13.52 -7.94 0.11
CA LEU A 161 -13.85 -6.92 -0.89
C LEU A 161 -14.88 -7.49 -1.87
N VAL A 162 -15.88 -6.68 -2.23
CA VAL A 162 -17.00 -7.10 -3.11
C VAL A 162 -17.12 -6.28 -4.40
N ASP A 163 -16.38 -5.17 -4.50
CA ASP A 163 -16.37 -4.31 -5.68
C ASP A 163 -15.01 -4.39 -6.41
N PRO A 164 -14.97 -4.84 -7.68
CA PRO A 164 -13.72 -5.03 -8.41
C PRO A 164 -12.98 -3.72 -8.71
N ARG A 165 -13.61 -2.55 -8.54
CA ARG A 165 -12.92 -1.26 -8.62
C ARG A 165 -11.92 -1.09 -7.47
N PHE A 166 -12.22 -1.70 -6.33
CA PHE A 166 -11.37 -1.72 -5.14
C PHE A 166 -10.78 -3.11 -4.92
N TYR A 167 -9.95 -3.54 -5.87
CA TYR A 167 -9.46 -4.92 -5.97
C TYR A 167 -8.33 -5.26 -4.99
N HIS A 168 -7.77 -4.25 -4.34
CA HIS A 168 -6.80 -4.35 -3.24
C HIS A 168 -7.34 -3.65 -2.00
N LEU A 169 -7.02 -4.14 -0.81
CA LEU A 169 -7.47 -3.53 0.45
C LEU A 169 -7.05 -2.05 0.55
N ASP A 170 -5.84 -1.70 0.13
CA ASP A 170 -5.31 -0.34 0.15
C ASP A 170 -6.02 0.64 -0.79
N THR A 171 -6.95 0.17 -1.62
CA THR A 171 -7.83 1.03 -2.43
C THR A 171 -9.19 1.28 -1.76
N ALA A 172 -9.53 0.52 -0.72
CA ALA A 172 -10.78 0.57 0.03
C ALA A 172 -10.61 0.96 1.52
N LEU A 173 -9.38 0.93 2.05
CA LEU A 173 -9.07 1.23 3.44
C LEU A 173 -7.65 1.81 3.56
N ALA A 174 -7.49 2.82 4.42
CA ALA A 174 -6.19 3.29 4.87
C ALA A 174 -6.12 3.25 6.40
N VAL A 175 -4.97 2.80 6.91
CA VAL A 175 -4.63 2.91 8.33
C VAL A 175 -4.03 4.30 8.56
N LEU A 176 -4.64 5.08 9.46
CA LEU A 176 -4.22 6.44 9.77
C LEU A 176 -3.35 6.51 11.03
N ALA A 177 -3.65 5.67 12.01
CA ALA A 177 -2.88 5.44 13.23
C ALA A 177 -3.15 4.00 13.73
N GLU A 178 -2.55 3.59 14.85
CA GLU A 178 -2.69 2.21 15.36
C GLU A 178 -4.14 1.75 15.53
N ASP A 179 -5.03 2.66 15.94
CA ASP A 179 -6.46 2.42 16.24
C ASP A 179 -7.42 3.23 15.35
N THR A 180 -6.90 3.93 14.34
CA THR A 180 -7.68 4.85 13.52
C THR A 180 -7.54 4.47 12.05
N VAL A 181 -8.66 4.25 11.37
CA VAL A 181 -8.69 3.95 9.93
C VAL A 181 -9.66 4.89 9.20
N MET A 182 -9.51 4.95 7.89
CA MET A 182 -10.55 5.44 6.99
C MET A 182 -10.87 4.37 5.95
N TYR A 183 -12.14 4.22 5.56
CA TYR A 183 -12.53 3.20 4.58
C TYR A 183 -13.80 3.58 3.81
N HIS A 184 -14.06 2.90 2.70
CA HIS A 184 -15.30 3.01 1.93
C HIS A 184 -16.22 1.81 2.23
N PRO A 185 -17.34 1.98 2.96
CA PRO A 185 -18.18 0.86 3.40
C PRO A 185 -18.70 -0.04 2.29
N GLU A 186 -19.07 0.52 1.12
CA GLU A 186 -19.66 -0.22 0.01
C GLU A 186 -18.65 -1.13 -0.72
N ALA A 187 -17.34 -1.00 -0.44
CA ALA A 187 -16.33 -1.89 -0.99
C ALA A 187 -16.29 -3.26 -0.29
N PHE A 188 -16.94 -3.42 0.88
CA PHE A 188 -16.83 -4.58 1.75
C PHE A 188 -18.13 -5.42 1.79
N SER A 189 -17.99 -6.72 2.06
CA SER A 189 -19.13 -7.57 2.41
C SER A 189 -19.78 -7.11 3.72
N ASP A 190 -21.03 -7.49 3.94
CA ASP A 190 -21.76 -7.11 5.17
C ASP A 190 -21.03 -7.59 6.44
N GLU A 191 -20.55 -8.84 6.47
CA GLU A 191 -19.75 -9.35 7.60
C GLU A 191 -18.47 -8.54 7.83
N SER A 192 -17.78 -8.15 6.75
CA SER A 192 -16.53 -7.39 6.87
C SER A 192 -16.80 -5.96 7.32
N ARG A 193 -17.92 -5.39 6.92
CA ARG A 193 -18.38 -4.06 7.34
C ARG A 193 -18.76 -4.05 8.82
N GLU A 194 -19.55 -5.02 9.28
CA GLU A 194 -19.90 -5.19 10.69
C GLU A 194 -18.63 -5.32 11.55
N ARG A 195 -17.66 -6.13 11.09
CA ARG A 195 -16.36 -6.26 11.77
C ARG A 195 -15.57 -4.96 11.81
N LEU A 196 -15.56 -4.16 10.74
CA LEU A 196 -14.91 -2.85 10.72
C LEU A 196 -15.59 -1.86 11.68
N GLU A 197 -16.92 -1.86 11.73
CA GLU A 197 -17.69 -1.01 12.64
C GLU A 197 -17.45 -1.36 14.11
N GLU A 198 -17.30 -2.65 14.43
CA GLU A 198 -16.95 -3.13 15.77
C GLU A 198 -15.52 -2.75 16.18
N LEU A 199 -14.54 -2.93 15.27
CA LEU A 199 -13.12 -2.69 15.55
C LEU A 199 -12.75 -1.21 15.53
N TYR A 200 -13.39 -0.43 14.65
CA TYR A 200 -13.08 0.97 14.39
C TYR A 200 -14.36 1.83 14.35
N PRO A 201 -15.09 1.96 15.47
CA PRO A 201 -16.36 2.69 15.53
C PRO A 201 -16.23 4.18 15.17
N ASP A 202 -15.03 4.75 15.33
CA ASP A 202 -14.71 6.15 15.03
C ASP A 202 -14.01 6.32 13.66
N ALA A 203 -14.10 5.32 12.78
CA ALA A 203 -13.48 5.37 11.46
C ALA A 203 -14.01 6.53 10.60
N ILE A 204 -13.12 7.12 9.79
CA ILE A 204 -13.51 8.15 8.83
C ILE A 204 -14.04 7.47 7.57
N LEU A 205 -15.33 7.64 7.30
CA LEU A 205 -15.97 7.01 6.13
C LEU A 205 -15.79 7.85 4.87
N ALA A 206 -15.28 7.22 3.81
CA ALA A 206 -15.13 7.82 2.49
C ALA A 206 -16.46 7.80 1.72
N THR A 207 -16.75 8.90 1.04
CA THR A 207 -17.83 8.94 0.05
C THR A 207 -17.45 8.13 -1.19
N ALA A 208 -18.44 7.72 -1.97
CA ALA A 208 -18.18 7.05 -3.26
C ALA A 208 -17.34 7.93 -4.21
N ALA A 209 -17.49 9.26 -4.16
CA ALA A 209 -16.71 10.19 -4.98
C ALA A 209 -15.23 10.22 -4.57
N ASP A 210 -14.95 10.29 -3.27
CA ASP A 210 -13.57 10.25 -2.76
C ASP A 210 -12.91 8.89 -3.01
N ALA A 211 -13.65 7.80 -2.83
CA ALA A 211 -13.16 6.45 -3.11
C ALA A 211 -12.84 6.27 -4.60
N ALA A 212 -13.72 6.73 -5.50
CA ALA A 212 -13.46 6.70 -6.94
C ALA A 212 -12.26 7.58 -7.37
N ALA A 213 -11.91 8.59 -6.57
CA ALA A 213 -10.71 9.40 -6.74
C ALA A 213 -9.44 8.77 -6.12
N PHE A 214 -9.49 7.49 -5.71
CA PHE A 214 -8.41 6.79 -4.99
C PHE A 214 -8.05 7.40 -3.65
N GLY A 215 -8.95 8.18 -3.02
CA GLY A 215 -8.66 8.90 -1.77
C GLY A 215 -8.22 8.01 -0.61
N LEU A 216 -8.54 6.72 -0.65
CA LEU A 216 -8.16 5.71 0.35
C LEU A 216 -6.79 5.08 0.09
N ASN A 217 -6.20 5.27 -1.09
CA ASN A 217 -4.84 4.85 -1.38
C ASN A 217 -3.85 5.87 -0.82
N ALA A 218 -3.78 5.93 0.51
CA ALA A 218 -3.12 6.97 1.28
C ALA A 218 -2.07 6.41 2.24
N VAL A 219 -1.06 7.21 2.56
CA VAL A 219 -0.03 6.91 3.56
C VAL A 219 -0.17 7.89 4.71
N SER A 220 -0.12 7.39 5.95
CA SER A 220 -0.21 8.21 7.16
C SER A 220 0.96 7.95 8.09
N ASP A 221 1.47 9.01 8.70
CA ASP A 221 2.48 8.93 9.77
C ASP A 221 1.89 9.13 11.17
N GLY A 222 0.56 9.20 11.29
CA GLY A 222 -0.18 9.51 12.52
C GLY A 222 -0.58 10.98 12.67
N ARG A 223 0.01 11.89 11.86
CA ARG A 223 -0.36 13.32 11.78
C ARG A 223 -0.56 13.75 10.33
N ASN A 224 0.44 13.56 9.49
CA ASN A 224 0.38 13.86 8.06
C ASN A 224 -0.28 12.69 7.33
N VAL A 225 -1.20 13.00 6.41
CA VAL A 225 -1.86 11.99 5.57
C VAL A 225 -1.68 12.38 4.12
N VAL A 226 -0.86 11.63 3.39
CA VAL A 226 -0.61 11.87 1.96
C VAL A 226 -1.59 11.04 1.15
N LEU A 227 -2.44 11.70 0.37
CA LEU A 227 -3.52 11.07 -0.39
C LEU A 227 -3.77 11.81 -1.73
N PRO A 228 -4.45 11.20 -2.70
CA PRO A 228 -4.78 11.87 -3.96
C PRO A 228 -5.49 13.21 -3.77
N GLN A 229 -4.97 14.26 -4.40
CA GLN A 229 -5.48 15.63 -4.25
C GLN A 229 -6.95 15.80 -4.71
N ALA A 230 -7.46 14.87 -5.52
CA ALA A 230 -8.84 14.88 -6.01
C ALA A 230 -9.87 14.44 -4.94
N ALA A 231 -9.45 13.76 -3.86
CA ALA A 231 -10.31 13.31 -2.78
C ALA A 231 -10.60 14.43 -1.76
N THR A 232 -11.22 15.52 -2.24
CA THR A 232 -11.40 16.75 -1.48
C THR A 232 -12.32 16.59 -0.26
N GLY A 233 -13.27 15.65 -0.31
CA GLY A 233 -14.14 15.32 0.83
C GLY A 233 -13.35 14.69 1.97
N LEU A 234 -12.54 13.68 1.67
CA LEU A 234 -11.64 13.06 2.64
C LEU A 234 -10.62 14.05 3.21
N ILE A 235 -10.06 14.94 2.38
CA ILE A 235 -9.17 16.01 2.85
C ILE A 235 -9.86 16.89 3.89
N GLY A 236 -11.12 17.28 3.66
CA GLY A 236 -11.91 18.04 4.64
C GLY A 236 -12.10 17.28 5.95
N ARG A 237 -12.55 16.02 5.85
CA ARG A 237 -12.79 15.14 7.02
C ARG A 237 -11.53 14.90 7.84
N LEU A 238 -10.39 14.66 7.19
CA LEU A 238 -9.11 14.47 7.87
C LEU A 238 -8.72 15.69 8.73
N ARG A 239 -8.92 16.90 8.20
CA ARG A 239 -8.68 18.15 8.96
C ARG A 239 -9.59 18.26 10.18
N GLU A 240 -10.86 17.92 10.03
CA GLU A 240 -11.83 17.91 11.15
C GLU A 240 -11.40 16.94 12.27
N HIS A 241 -10.70 15.86 11.92
CA HIS A 241 -10.17 14.86 12.86
C HIS A 241 -8.74 15.15 13.34
N GLY A 242 -8.22 16.35 13.04
CA GLY A 242 -6.93 16.85 13.51
C GLY A 242 -5.70 16.35 12.74
N PHE A 243 -5.88 15.70 11.59
CA PHE A 243 -4.79 15.33 10.70
C PHE A 243 -4.39 16.51 9.79
N GLU A 244 -3.18 16.42 9.22
CA GLU A 244 -2.65 17.32 8.21
C GLU A 244 -2.63 16.61 6.84
N PRO A 245 -3.74 16.68 6.06
CA PRO A 245 -3.79 16.03 4.75
C PRO A 245 -2.96 16.82 3.72
N ILE A 246 -2.19 16.07 2.93
CA ILE A 246 -1.31 16.56 1.86
C ILE A 246 -1.77 15.93 0.54
N GLY A 247 -2.25 16.77 -0.38
CA GLY A 247 -2.73 16.32 -1.68
C GLY A 247 -1.58 15.98 -2.63
N ALA A 248 -1.55 14.75 -3.13
CA ALA A 248 -0.60 14.26 -4.13
C ALA A 248 -1.25 14.21 -5.52
N ASP A 249 -0.52 14.64 -6.55
CA ASP A 249 -0.87 14.35 -7.94
C ASP A 249 -0.21 13.04 -8.39
N MET A 250 -1.01 11.98 -8.48
CA MET A 250 -0.60 10.65 -8.93
C MET A 250 -1.33 10.25 -10.22
N SER A 251 -1.80 11.24 -11.00
CA SER A 251 -2.69 11.02 -12.14
C SER A 251 -2.13 10.09 -13.21
N GLU A 252 -0.80 10.02 -13.37
CA GLU A 252 -0.20 9.16 -14.38
C GLU A 252 -0.16 7.69 -13.93
N LEU A 253 0.19 7.44 -12.66
CA LEU A 253 0.19 6.10 -12.05
C LEU A 253 -1.23 5.57 -11.82
N LEU A 254 -2.20 6.47 -11.60
CA LEU A 254 -3.62 6.13 -11.50
C LEU A 254 -4.16 5.43 -12.75
N LYS A 255 -3.55 5.64 -13.94
CA LYS A 255 -3.93 4.92 -15.18
C LYS A 255 -3.71 3.41 -15.08
N ALA A 256 -2.82 2.96 -14.20
CA ALA A 256 -2.60 1.55 -13.90
C ALA A 256 -3.42 1.08 -12.67
N GLY A 257 -4.20 1.96 -12.05
CA GLY A 257 -5.02 1.66 -10.88
C GLY A 257 -4.25 1.65 -9.56
N GLY A 258 -3.21 2.47 -9.41
CA GLY A 258 -2.47 2.65 -8.17
C GLY A 258 -2.11 4.10 -7.89
N SER A 259 -1.78 4.42 -6.63
CA SER A 259 -1.48 5.79 -6.19
C SER A 259 -0.45 5.80 -5.04
N VAL A 260 -0.57 6.72 -4.09
CA VAL A 260 0.39 6.99 -3.02
C VAL A 260 0.75 5.73 -2.23
N LYS A 261 -0.23 5.02 -1.66
CA LYS A 261 0.03 3.80 -0.88
C LYS A 261 0.55 2.67 -1.76
N CYS A 262 0.00 2.46 -2.96
CA CYS A 262 0.51 1.40 -3.83
C CYS A 262 2.01 1.56 -4.14
N CYS A 263 2.51 2.80 -4.27
CA CYS A 263 3.92 3.09 -4.53
C CYS A 263 4.85 2.89 -3.31
N THR A 264 4.29 2.60 -2.13
CA THR A 264 4.96 2.74 -0.84
C THR A 264 4.77 1.50 0.01
N LEU A 265 5.82 0.67 0.11
CA LEU A 265 5.88 -0.44 1.06
C LEU A 265 6.48 0.05 2.38
N GLU A 266 5.75 -0.07 3.49
CA GLU A 266 6.29 0.25 4.80
C GLU A 266 7.12 -0.91 5.37
N LEU A 267 8.31 -0.58 5.86
CA LEU A 267 9.27 -1.55 6.38
C LEU A 267 9.10 -1.66 7.90
N HIS A 268 7.96 -2.19 8.35
CA HIS A 268 7.61 -2.25 9.77
C HIS A 268 8.62 -3.07 10.59
N GLY A 269 9.30 -2.39 11.52
CA GLY A 269 10.28 -2.98 12.44
C GLY A 269 11.60 -2.23 12.42
N THR A 270 12.55 -2.68 13.24
CA THR A 270 13.89 -2.08 13.25
C THR A 270 14.69 -2.59 12.06
N VAL A 271 15.17 -1.66 11.22
CA VAL A 271 16.29 -1.93 10.31
C VAL A 271 17.47 -2.43 11.15
N PRO A 272 18.18 -3.49 10.74
CA PRO A 272 19.48 -3.79 11.35
C PRO A 272 20.37 -2.55 11.31
N ALA A 273 21.07 -2.26 12.40
CA ALA A 273 21.92 -1.08 12.54
C ALA A 273 22.82 -0.84 11.30
N GLU A 274 23.02 0.44 10.98
CA GLU A 274 23.79 0.93 9.81
C GLU A 274 25.04 0.08 9.51
N ARG A 275 25.21 -0.32 8.25
CA ARG A 275 26.49 -0.82 7.78
C ARG A 275 27.52 0.30 7.91
N PRO A 276 28.69 0.09 8.54
CA PRO A 276 29.78 1.05 8.44
C PRO A 276 30.14 1.22 6.96
N GLY A 277 30.26 2.49 6.55
CA GLY A 277 30.30 2.93 5.16
C GLY A 277 31.23 2.15 4.23
N ARG A 278 30.83 2.10 2.96
CA ARG A 278 31.73 1.83 1.83
C ARG A 278 31.95 3.11 1.05
#